data_AF-A0A382KI65-F1
#
_entry.id   AF-A0A382KI65-F1
#
_cell.length_a   1.000
_cell.length_b   1.000
_cell.length_c   1.000
_cell.angle_alpha   90.00
_cell.angle_beta   90.00
_cell.angle_gamma   90.00
#
_symmetry.space_group_name_H-M   'P 1'
#
loop_
_entity.id
_entity.type
_entity.pdbx_description
1 polymer ?
#
loop_
_entity_poly.entity_id
_entity_poly.type
_entity_poly.pdbx_seq_one_letter_code
_entity_poly.pdbx_strand_id
1 'polypeptide(L)'
;IPYIKHIYHIPGKFYNTAFSIMMNQKKWDSLSKDVQQAIESKAGLNIARHAKAWDDNAKEARPQFKAGGINYAPASAKLVAEMKQRYSSFDADWIKIAEKKGIDGKAALAFYRKNAM
;
A
#
# COMPACT_ATOMS: atom_id res chain seq x y z
N ILE A 1 -1.03 -9.38 -22.12
CA ILE A 1 0.31 -8.89 -21.70
C ILE A 1 1.37 -9.77 -22.36
N PRO A 2 1.88 -9.43 -23.55
CA PRO A 2 2.71 -10.36 -24.34
C PRO A 2 4.12 -10.58 -23.75
N TYR A 3 4.59 -9.66 -22.90
CA TYR A 3 5.97 -9.65 -22.40
C TYR A 3 6.17 -10.36 -21.05
N ILE A 4 5.12 -10.52 -20.23
CA ILE A 4 5.23 -11.19 -18.93
C ILE A 4 4.88 -12.66 -19.09
N LYS A 5 5.82 -13.54 -18.71
CA LYS A 5 5.65 -15.00 -18.78
C LYS A 5 5.53 -15.66 -17.40
N HIS A 6 6.05 -15.02 -16.35
CA HIS A 6 6.07 -15.54 -14.99
C HIS A 6 5.64 -14.46 -13.99
N ILE A 7 4.80 -14.86 -13.04
CA ILE A 7 4.42 -14.07 -11.87
C ILE A 7 4.55 -14.96 -10.64
N TYR A 8 5.43 -14.58 -9.71
CA TYR A 8 5.54 -15.22 -8.41
C TYR A 8 4.89 -14.33 -7.35
N HIS A 9 3.80 -14.79 -6.75
CA HIS A 9 3.14 -14.04 -5.68
C HIS A 9 3.78 -14.37 -4.33
N ILE A 10 4.10 -13.34 -3.55
CA ILE A 10 4.68 -13.48 -2.22
C ILE A 10 3.55 -13.59 -1.19
N PRO A 11 3.48 -14.67 -0.40
CA PRO A 11 2.52 -14.77 0.69
C PRO A 11 2.75 -13.67 1.74
N GLY A 12 1.68 -13.04 2.23
CA GLY A 12 1.75 -12.07 3.34
C GLY A 12 2.05 -10.61 2.95
N LYS A 13 1.85 -10.23 1.67
CA LYS A 13 2.18 -8.91 1.06
C LYS A 13 3.70 -8.66 0.99
N PHE A 14 4.21 -8.35 -0.20
CA PHE A 14 5.65 -8.08 -0.39
C PHE A 14 6.02 -6.62 -0.12
N TYR A 15 5.25 -5.72 -0.72
CA TYR A 15 5.37 -4.27 -0.55
C TYR A 15 4.00 -3.64 -0.73
N ASN A 16 3.90 -2.35 -0.40
CA ASN A 16 2.76 -1.53 -0.74
C ASN A 16 3.23 -0.17 -1.26
N THR A 17 2.37 0.53 -1.99
CA THR A 17 2.59 1.91 -2.43
C THR A 17 1.48 2.78 -1.86
N ALA A 18 1.86 3.87 -1.20
CA ALA A 18 0.92 4.87 -0.72
C ALA A 18 0.65 5.91 -1.81
N PHE A 19 -0.62 6.23 -2.04
CA PHE A 19 -1.04 7.34 -2.89
C PHE A 19 -1.63 8.45 -2.02
N SER A 20 -1.17 9.68 -2.23
CA SER A 20 -1.73 10.87 -1.59
C SER A 20 -2.65 11.59 -2.56
N ILE A 21 -3.87 11.87 -2.11
CA ILE A 21 -4.79 12.75 -2.84
C ILE A 21 -4.63 14.13 -2.22
N MET A 22 -4.21 15.10 -3.03
CA MET A 22 -3.84 16.44 -2.58
C MET A 22 -4.63 17.49 -3.35
N MET A 23 -4.94 18.61 -2.69
CA MET A 23 -5.56 19.77 -3.31
C MET A 23 -4.65 20.98 -3.15
N ASN A 24 -4.61 21.85 -4.15
CA ASN A 24 -3.90 23.13 -4.06
C ASN A 24 -4.53 24.02 -2.96
N GLN A 25 -3.70 24.53 -2.05
CA GLN A 25 -4.18 25.30 -0.90
C GLN A 25 -4.92 26.58 -1.29
N LYS A 26 -4.40 27.37 -2.24
CA LYS A 26 -5.09 28.60 -2.69
C LYS A 26 -6.47 28.30 -3.27
N LYS A 27 -6.59 27.17 -3.99
CA LYS A 27 -7.88 26.77 -4.53
C LYS A 27 -8.82 26.33 -3.40
N TRP A 28 -8.34 25.56 -2.43
CA TRP A 28 -9.10 25.18 -1.24
C TRP A 28 -9.67 26.38 -0.49
N ASP A 29 -8.82 27.37 -0.21
CA ASP A 29 -9.18 28.58 0.53
C ASP A 29 -10.22 29.45 -0.21
N SER A 30 -10.29 29.31 -1.54
CA SER A 30 -11.30 30.01 -2.38
C SER A 30 -12.67 29.35 -2.39
N LEU A 31 -12.81 28.13 -1.88
CA LEU A 31 -14.09 27.41 -1.85
C LEU A 31 -14.98 27.96 -0.74
N SER A 32 -16.30 27.89 -0.94
CA SER A 32 -17.26 28.17 0.11
C SER A 32 -17.21 27.09 1.20
N LYS A 33 -17.65 27.44 2.43
CA LYS A 33 -17.58 26.55 3.59
C LYS A 33 -18.37 25.25 3.39
N ASP A 34 -19.52 25.31 2.73
CA ASP A 34 -20.34 24.14 2.41
C ASP A 34 -19.61 23.16 1.49
N VAL A 35 -18.86 23.67 0.50
CA VAL A 35 -18.05 22.84 -0.40
C VAL A 35 -16.85 22.24 0.33
N GLN A 36 -16.16 23.03 1.17
CA GLN A 36 -15.06 22.52 1.99
C GLN A 36 -15.53 21.37 2.90
N GLN A 37 -16.65 21.56 3.61
CA GLN A 37 -17.24 20.53 4.46
C GLN A 37 -17.64 19.27 3.67
N ALA A 38 -18.21 19.43 2.48
CA ALA A 38 -18.56 18.31 1.62
C ALA A 38 -17.31 17.49 1.24
N ILE A 39 -16.19 18.14 0.91
CA ILE A 39 -14.92 17.46 0.58
C ILE A 39 -14.34 16.79 1.82
N GLU A 40 -14.25 17.48 2.96
CA GLU A 40 -13.75 16.94 4.22
C GLU A 40 -14.55 15.70 4.65
N SER A 41 -15.87 15.70 4.46
CA SER A 41 -16.73 14.57 4.78
C SER A 41 -16.36 13.29 4.02
N LYS A 42 -15.69 13.41 2.87
CA LYS A 42 -15.24 12.29 2.03
C LYS A 42 -13.74 12.01 2.16
N ALA A 43 -12.97 12.88 2.78
CA ALA A 43 -11.52 12.77 2.92
C ALA A 43 -11.09 11.69 3.95
N GLY A 44 -9.78 11.54 4.13
CA GLY A 44 -9.19 10.66 5.14
C GLY A 44 -9.58 9.19 4.96
N LEU A 45 -10.11 8.57 6.03
CA LEU A 45 -10.48 7.15 6.00
C LEU A 45 -11.59 6.82 5.01
N ASN A 46 -12.47 7.78 4.69
CA ASN A 46 -13.57 7.54 3.76
C ASN A 46 -13.04 7.28 2.36
N ILE A 47 -12.12 8.10 1.86
CA ILE A 47 -11.48 7.85 0.58
C ILE A 47 -10.50 6.66 0.65
N ALA A 48 -9.79 6.48 1.77
CA ALA A 48 -8.85 5.36 1.93
C ALA A 48 -9.54 3.99 1.81
N ARG A 49 -10.79 3.84 2.28
CA ARG A 49 -11.56 2.59 2.12
C ARG A 49 -11.87 2.24 0.66
N HIS A 50 -11.97 3.22 -0.22
CA HIS A 50 -12.18 2.97 -1.65
C HIS A 50 -10.94 2.36 -2.32
N ALA A 51 -9.76 2.42 -1.67
CA ALA A 51 -8.56 1.74 -2.14
C ALA A 51 -8.71 0.21 -2.19
N LYS A 52 -9.73 -0.37 -1.54
CA LYS A 52 -10.09 -1.78 -1.69
C LYS A 52 -10.34 -2.20 -3.16
N ALA A 53 -10.73 -1.26 -4.03
CA ALA A 53 -10.91 -1.53 -5.45
C ALA A 53 -9.63 -2.09 -6.13
N TRP A 54 -8.44 -1.73 -5.65
CA TRP A 54 -7.18 -2.28 -6.19
C TRP A 54 -7.01 -3.76 -5.84
N ASP A 55 -7.36 -4.15 -4.61
CA ASP A 55 -7.33 -5.56 -4.18
C ASP A 55 -8.35 -6.39 -4.97
N ASP A 56 -9.54 -5.83 -5.21
CA ASP A 56 -10.61 -6.49 -5.97
C ASP A 56 -10.21 -6.66 -7.44
N ASN A 57 -9.70 -5.60 -8.08
CA ASN A 57 -9.16 -5.68 -9.46
C ASN A 57 -8.02 -6.71 -9.56
N ALA A 58 -7.11 -6.74 -8.58
CA ALA A 58 -6.02 -7.71 -8.55
C ALA A 58 -6.55 -9.15 -8.39
N LYS A 59 -7.63 -9.36 -7.64
CA LYS A 59 -8.29 -10.67 -7.51
C LYS A 59 -8.94 -11.11 -8.82
N GLU A 60 -9.64 -10.20 -9.50
CA GLU A 60 -10.31 -10.44 -10.79
C GLU A 60 -9.33 -10.68 -11.96
N ALA A 61 -8.12 -10.11 -11.90
CA ALA A 61 -7.10 -10.30 -12.92
C ALA A 61 -6.43 -11.69 -12.85
N ARG A 62 -6.38 -12.34 -11.67
CA ARG A 62 -5.64 -13.60 -11.47
C ARG A 62 -6.04 -14.74 -12.43
N PRO A 63 -7.34 -15.02 -12.68
CA PRO A 63 -7.73 -16.04 -13.64
C PRO A 63 -7.26 -15.73 -15.06
N GLN A 64 -7.22 -14.45 -15.43
CA GLN A 64 -6.85 -13.98 -16.76
C GLN A 64 -5.36 -14.19 -17.04
N PHE A 65 -4.50 -14.15 -16.01
CA PHE A 65 -3.09 -14.47 -16.18
C PHE A 65 -2.88 -15.91 -16.67
N LYS A 66 -3.56 -16.87 -16.05
CA LYS A 66 -3.48 -18.28 -16.46
C LYS A 66 -4.05 -18.48 -17.87
N ALA A 67 -5.20 -17.88 -18.17
CA ALA A 67 -5.81 -17.95 -19.51
C ALA A 67 -4.90 -17.34 -20.59
N GLY A 68 -4.13 -16.30 -20.25
CA GLY A 68 -3.14 -15.67 -21.12
C GLY A 68 -1.80 -16.41 -21.24
N GLY A 69 -1.68 -17.62 -20.69
CA GLY A 69 -0.45 -18.42 -20.75
C GLY A 69 0.67 -17.94 -19.80
N ILE A 70 0.35 -17.13 -18.78
CA ILE A 70 1.31 -16.69 -17.77
C ILE A 70 1.40 -17.76 -16.67
N ASN A 71 2.61 -18.17 -16.33
CA ASN A 71 2.85 -19.00 -15.16
C ASN A 71 2.68 -18.16 -13.88
N TYR A 72 1.54 -18.34 -13.22
CA TYR A 72 1.21 -17.69 -11.95
C TYR A 72 1.32 -18.68 -10.79
N ALA A 73 2.32 -18.52 -9.94
CA ALA A 73 2.66 -19.45 -8.85
C ALA A 73 3.04 -18.71 -7.57
N PRO A 74 2.96 -19.33 -6.37
CA PRO A 74 3.53 -18.75 -5.17
C PRO A 74 5.06 -18.75 -5.24
N ALA A 75 5.70 -17.77 -4.62
CA ALA A 75 7.14 -17.84 -4.35
C ALA A 75 7.47 -19.00 -3.40
N SER A 76 8.63 -19.63 -3.59
CA SER A 76 9.08 -20.72 -2.73
C SER A 76 9.32 -20.23 -1.30
N ALA A 77 9.15 -21.13 -0.32
CA ALA A 77 9.42 -20.81 1.08
C ALA A 77 10.88 -20.32 1.30
N LYS A 78 11.83 -20.90 0.55
CA LYS A 78 13.24 -20.47 0.55
C LYS A 78 13.38 -19.02 0.08
N LEU A 79 12.79 -18.64 -1.05
CA LEU A 79 12.84 -17.27 -1.55
C LEU A 79 12.20 -16.28 -0.57
N VAL A 80 11.06 -16.66 0.03
CA VAL A 80 10.41 -15.84 1.06
C VAL A 80 11.31 -15.63 2.28
N ALA A 81 12.00 -16.68 2.75
CA ALA A 81 12.94 -16.58 3.87
C ALA A 81 14.15 -15.68 3.53
N GLU A 82 14.73 -15.85 2.33
CA GLU A 82 15.85 -15.03 1.85
C GLU A 82 15.47 -13.55 1.76
N MET A 83 14.27 -13.24 1.27
CA MET A 83 13.77 -11.85 1.24
C MET A 83 13.59 -11.28 2.65
N LYS A 84 12.98 -12.05 3.58
CA LYS A 84 12.80 -11.61 4.98
C LYS A 84 14.15 -11.31 5.65
N GLN A 85 15.16 -12.14 5.39
CA GLN A 85 16.51 -11.91 5.89
C GLN A 85 17.15 -10.68 5.25
N ARG A 86 17.03 -10.53 3.92
CA ARG A 86 17.63 -9.40 3.19
C ARG A 86 17.08 -8.04 3.64
N TYR A 87 15.80 -7.99 4.02
CA TYR A 87 15.10 -6.75 4.38
C TYR A 87 14.86 -6.62 5.89
N SER A 88 15.53 -7.42 6.72
CA SER A 88 15.30 -7.43 8.17
C SER A 88 15.64 -6.09 8.85
N SER A 89 16.46 -5.24 8.22
CA SER A 89 16.81 -3.93 8.76
C SER A 89 15.77 -2.85 8.52
N PHE A 90 14.83 -3.04 7.59
CA PHE A 90 13.95 -1.96 7.11
C PHE A 90 13.12 -1.32 8.22
N ASP A 91 12.61 -2.12 9.16
CA ASP A 91 11.89 -1.62 10.33
C ASP A 91 12.76 -0.69 11.18
N ALA A 92 13.98 -1.12 11.51
CA ALA A 92 14.90 -0.36 12.35
C ALA A 92 15.37 0.91 11.63
N ASP A 93 15.65 0.81 10.34
CA ASP A 93 16.05 1.95 9.50
C ASP A 93 14.93 2.99 9.41
N TRP A 94 13.69 2.55 9.21
CA TRP A 94 12.53 3.44 9.18
C TRP A 94 12.27 4.10 10.54
N ILE A 95 12.34 3.34 11.64
CA ILE A 95 12.20 3.87 13.01
C ILE A 95 13.25 4.96 13.26
N LYS A 96 14.50 4.72 12.89
CA LYS A 96 15.59 5.71 13.04
C LYS A 96 15.31 7.00 12.26
N ILE A 97 14.71 6.90 11.07
CA ILE A 97 14.31 8.07 10.28
C ILE A 97 13.16 8.82 10.96
N ALA A 98 12.18 8.10 11.51
CA ALA A 98 11.05 8.69 12.24
C ALA A 98 11.52 9.42 13.52
N GLU A 99 12.40 8.81 14.30
CA GLU A 99 12.95 9.39 15.53
C GLU A 99 13.73 10.69 15.27
N LYS A 100 14.50 10.75 14.17
CA LYS A 100 15.17 11.99 13.73
C LYS A 100 14.19 13.13 13.40
N LYS A 101 12.92 12.81 13.15
CA LYS A 101 11.84 13.77 12.91
C LYS A 101 10.99 14.04 14.16
N GLY A 102 11.41 13.54 15.33
CA GLY A 102 10.67 13.68 16.59
C GLY A 102 9.42 12.79 16.68
N ILE A 103 9.32 11.76 15.84
CA ILE A 103 8.18 10.84 15.81
C ILE A 103 8.56 9.56 16.56
N ASP A 104 7.66 9.06 17.42
CA ASP A 104 7.77 7.71 17.98
C ASP A 104 7.54 6.66 16.89
N GLY A 105 8.61 6.27 16.21
CA GLY A 105 8.57 5.28 15.14
C GLY A 105 8.08 3.91 15.62
N LYS A 106 8.43 3.49 16.84
CA LYS A 106 8.01 2.19 17.36
C LYS A 106 6.50 2.15 17.55
N ALA A 107 5.93 3.18 18.18
CA ALA A 107 4.48 3.29 18.37
C ALA A 107 3.74 3.39 17.02
N ALA A 108 4.25 4.20 16.09
CA ALA A 108 3.63 4.35 14.76
C ALA A 108 3.62 3.04 13.96
N LEU A 109 4.74 2.30 13.94
CA LEU A 109 4.82 1.01 13.26
C LEU A 109 3.92 -0.04 13.92
N ALA A 110 3.88 -0.09 15.26
CA ALA A 110 2.99 -0.99 15.99
C ALA A 110 1.51 -0.68 15.70
N PHE A 111 1.13 0.59 15.67
CA PHE A 111 -0.21 1.03 15.30
C PHE A 111 -0.57 0.59 13.87
N TYR A 112 0.32 0.81 12.91
CA TYR A 112 0.09 0.38 11.53
C TYR A 112 -0.13 -1.13 11.44
N ARG A 113 0.74 -1.93 12.07
CA ARG A 113 0.65 -3.40 12.05
C ARG A 113 -0.62 -3.94 12.67
N LYS A 114 -1.14 -3.28 13.71
CA LYS A 114 -2.39 -3.67 14.37
C LYS A 114 -3.63 -3.38 13.53
N ASN A 115 -3.61 -2.32 12.73
CA ASN A 115 -4.83 -1.78 12.11
C ASN A 115 -4.89 -1.91 10.58
N ALA A 116 -3.76 -2.14 9.91
CA ALA A 116 -3.66 -2.09 8.44
C ALA A 116 -3.06 -3.35 7.80
N MET A 117 -2.61 -4.33 8.60
CA MET A 117 -2.14 -5.63 8.10
C MET A 117 -3.23 -6.68 8.15
#